data_AF-A0A9Q1B8J2-F1
#
_entry.id   AF-A0A9Q1B8J2-F1
#
_cell.length_a   1.000
_cell.length_b   1.000
_cell.length_c   1.000
_cell.angle_alpha   90.00
_cell.angle_beta   90.00
_cell.angle_gamma   90.00
#
_symmetry.space_group_name_H-M   'P 1'
#
loop_
_entity.id
_entity.type
_entity.pdbx_description
1 polymer ?
#
loop_
_entity_poly.entity_id
_entity_poly.type
_entity_poly.pdbx_seq_one_letter_code
_entity_poly.pdbx_strand_id
1 'polypeptide(L)'
;MAPSYANIFMGVLKQDLLEVNVLDVTVSRESMGLISTDLYSKPTDTHQHLSSLSCHPNHIKRSIAFRQSLRILRICSDPSTARLRCNELCDFLVRRGFNRKVSCQINRSFKSFYSKSSIPPNVEGEKLKRIYLTVQYHPGLRDIKGTLKKYLPLLHLSSRMREAVPEHPDVSFRQPSDLKNL
;
A
#
# COMPACT_ATOMS: atom_id res chain seq x y z
N MET A 1 12.50 43.24 17.12
CA MET A 1 11.18 42.84 17.66
C MET A 1 10.43 42.11 16.55
N ALA A 2 10.32 40.78 16.65
CA ALA A 2 9.60 39.96 15.69
C ALA A 2 8.11 39.88 16.10
N PRO A 3 7.15 40.01 15.17
CA PRO A 3 5.76 39.68 15.47
C PRO A 3 5.62 38.16 15.63
N SER A 4 4.94 37.72 16.69
CA SER A 4 4.63 36.32 16.93
C SER A 4 3.63 35.82 15.89
N TYR A 5 4.03 34.81 15.12
CA TYR A 5 3.13 34.01 14.28
C TYR A 5 2.33 33.06 15.17
N ALA A 6 1.40 33.60 15.94
CA ALA A 6 0.41 32.82 16.67
C ALA A 6 -0.96 33.30 16.21
N ASN A 7 -1.38 32.89 14.99
CA ASN A 7 -2.76 32.90 14.50
C ASN A 7 -2.85 32.37 13.05
N ILE A 8 -2.69 31.07 12.83
CA ILE A 8 -3.13 30.39 11.57
C ILE A 8 -3.90 29.10 11.90
N PHE A 9 -4.67 29.10 12.99
CA PHE A 9 -5.70 28.09 13.20
C PHE A 9 -6.89 28.68 13.95
N MET A 10 -7.41 29.81 13.46
CA MET A 10 -8.77 30.25 13.79
C MET A 10 -9.76 29.58 12.84
N GLY A 11 -9.78 28.24 12.90
CA GLY A 11 -10.92 27.48 12.42
C GLY A 11 -12.07 27.73 13.38
N VAL A 12 -12.86 28.76 13.11
CA VAL A 12 -14.18 28.93 13.73
C VAL A 12 -14.98 27.67 13.41
N LEU A 13 -15.00 26.72 14.33
CA LEU A 13 -15.93 25.59 14.30
C LEU A 13 -17.33 26.18 14.49
N LYS A 14 -17.98 26.51 13.37
CA LYS A 14 -19.42 26.71 13.36
C LYS A 14 -20.05 25.42 13.90
N GLN A 15 -20.73 25.57 15.02
CA GLN A 15 -21.60 24.56 15.61
C GLN A 15 -22.63 24.10 14.55
N ASP A 16 -22.94 22.81 14.58
CA ASP A 16 -23.93 22.07 13.76
C ASP A 16 -23.52 21.59 12.36
N LEU A 17 -22.36 20.94 12.23
CA LEU A 17 -22.12 20.04 11.10
C LEU A 17 -22.45 18.61 11.50
N LEU A 18 -23.52 18.05 10.91
CA LEU A 18 -23.86 16.62 11.01
C LEU A 18 -22.77 15.73 10.39
N GLU A 19 -21.96 16.30 9.50
CA GLU A 19 -20.96 15.62 8.70
C GLU A 19 -19.77 16.54 8.41
N VAL A 20 -18.55 16.03 8.55
CA VAL A 20 -17.31 16.76 8.29
C VAL A 20 -16.35 15.87 7.50
N ASN A 21 -15.74 16.43 6.46
CA ASN A 21 -14.76 15.74 5.62
C ASN A 21 -13.34 16.12 6.04
N VAL A 22 -12.53 15.11 6.40
CA VAL A 22 -11.11 15.28 6.75
C VAL A 22 -10.28 14.27 5.97
N LEU A 23 -9.37 14.78 5.13
CA LEU A 23 -8.52 13.97 4.24
C LEU A 23 -9.36 13.03 3.36
N ASP A 24 -9.33 11.74 3.65
CA ASP A 24 -10.06 10.67 2.95
C ASP A 24 -11.15 10.01 3.82
N VAL A 25 -11.56 10.69 4.90
CA VAL A 25 -12.59 10.21 5.82
C VAL A 25 -13.70 11.24 5.93
N THR A 26 -14.93 10.78 5.82
CA THR A 26 -16.12 11.52 6.19
C THR A 26 -16.56 11.05 7.56
N VAL A 27 -16.65 11.99 8.51
CA VAL A 27 -17.07 11.73 9.89
C VAL A 27 -18.47 12.30 10.05
N SER A 28 -19.42 11.45 10.42
CA SER A 28 -20.81 11.84 10.66
C SER A 28 -21.25 11.50 12.08
N ARG A 29 -22.18 12.28 12.62
CA ARG A 29 -22.79 12.01 13.93
C ARG A 29 -24.15 11.36 13.71
N GLU A 30 -24.29 10.10 14.15
CA GLU A 30 -25.57 9.38 14.13
C GLU A 30 -26.54 9.96 15.17
N SER A 31 -27.83 9.67 14.99
CA SER A 31 -28.92 10.15 15.85
C SER A 31 -28.78 9.73 17.32
N MET A 32 -28.12 8.60 17.58
CA MET A 32 -27.81 8.11 18.93
C MET A 32 -26.54 8.71 19.54
N GLY A 33 -25.90 9.68 18.87
CA GLY A 33 -24.66 10.31 19.33
C GLY A 33 -23.39 9.50 19.02
N LEU A 34 -23.50 8.37 18.31
CA LEU A 34 -22.35 7.59 17.84
C LEU A 34 -21.67 8.31 16.67
N ILE A 35 -20.34 8.22 16.61
CA ILE A 35 -19.55 8.70 15.47
C ILE A 35 -19.47 7.58 14.45
N SER A 36 -19.91 7.86 13.24
CA SER A 36 -19.78 6.99 12.08
C SER A 36 -18.75 7.55 11.12
N THR A 37 -18.07 6.66 10.40
CA THR A 37 -17.03 7.03 9.45
C THR A 37 -17.25 6.31 8.13
N ASP A 38 -17.04 7.05 7.03
CA ASP A 38 -17.08 6.54 5.66
C ASP A 38 -15.86 7.06 4.87
N LEU A 39 -15.57 6.42 3.74
CA LEU A 39 -14.56 6.85 2.79
C LEU A 39 -15.00 8.13 2.08
N TYR A 40 -14.23 9.20 2.25
CA TYR A 40 -14.40 10.42 1.49
C TYR A 40 -13.55 10.40 0.21
N SER A 41 -14.15 10.74 -0.92
CA SER A 41 -13.42 11.07 -2.14
C SER A 41 -13.80 12.46 -2.62
N LYS A 42 -12.79 13.24 -3.03
CA LYS A 42 -13.01 14.60 -3.53
C LYS A 42 -13.74 14.53 -4.87
N PRO A 43 -14.61 15.49 -5.20
CA PRO A 43 -15.29 15.53 -6.50
C PRO A 43 -14.34 15.56 -7.71
N THR A 44 -13.12 16.04 -7.51
CA THR A 44 -12.06 16.10 -8.54
C THR A 44 -11.15 14.88 -8.56
N ASP A 45 -11.33 13.92 -7.64
CA ASP A 45 -10.54 12.70 -7.63
C ASP A 45 -10.93 11.81 -8.81
N THR A 46 -9.93 11.39 -9.58
CA THR A 46 -10.12 10.54 -10.75
C THR A 46 -9.90 9.06 -10.42
N HIS A 47 -9.60 8.73 -9.15
CA HIS A 47 -9.26 7.39 -8.69
C HIS A 47 -8.14 6.76 -9.53
N GLN A 48 -7.09 7.53 -9.79
CA GLN A 48 -6.02 7.19 -10.72
C GLN A 48 -5.06 6.13 -10.16
N HIS A 49 -5.56 4.91 -9.94
CA HIS A 49 -4.74 3.78 -9.54
C HIS A 49 -3.75 3.38 -10.64
N LEU A 50 -2.70 2.67 -10.24
CA LEU A 50 -1.70 2.16 -11.16
C LEU A 50 -2.33 1.27 -12.24
N SER A 51 -2.00 1.45 -13.52
CA SER A 51 -2.52 0.60 -14.60
C SER A 51 -2.01 -0.84 -14.49
N SER A 52 -2.79 -1.83 -14.93
CA SER A 52 -2.34 -3.23 -14.96
C SER A 52 -1.17 -3.48 -15.93
N LEU A 53 -1.09 -2.68 -16.99
CA LEU A 53 -0.08 -2.75 -18.05
C LEU A 53 1.17 -1.92 -17.76
N SER A 54 1.18 -1.19 -16.65
CA SER A 54 2.35 -0.40 -16.23
C SER A 54 3.58 -1.27 -15.94
N CYS A 55 4.76 -0.67 -16.13
CA CYS A 55 6.08 -1.26 -15.89
C CYS A 55 6.44 -1.32 -14.40
N HIS A 56 5.54 -1.83 -13.55
CA HIS A 56 5.82 -2.12 -12.15
C HIS A 56 5.86 -3.63 -11.88
N PRO A 57 6.59 -4.06 -10.85
CA PRO A 57 6.59 -5.43 -10.40
C PRO A 57 5.17 -5.99 -10.21
N ASN A 58 4.94 -7.21 -10.69
CA ASN A 58 3.63 -7.85 -10.66
C ASN A 58 3.05 -7.98 -9.25
N HIS A 59 3.90 -8.19 -8.23
CA HIS A 59 3.45 -8.29 -6.85
C HIS A 59 2.84 -6.97 -6.34
N ILE A 60 3.36 -5.81 -6.77
CA ILE A 60 2.81 -4.50 -6.41
C ILE A 60 1.41 -4.38 -6.98
N LYS A 61 1.26 -4.59 -8.30
CA LYS A 61 -0.03 -4.54 -9.01
C LYS A 61 -1.07 -5.45 -8.37
N ARG A 62 -0.71 -6.71 -8.09
CA ARG A 62 -1.60 -7.69 -7.44
C ARG A 62 -2.01 -7.29 -6.02
N SER A 63 -1.16 -6.56 -5.31
CA SER A 63 -1.42 -6.18 -3.91
C SER A 63 -2.34 -4.97 -3.77
N ILE A 64 -2.54 -4.16 -4.82
CA ILE A 64 -3.32 -2.91 -4.75
C ILE A 64 -4.74 -3.18 -4.25
N ALA A 65 -5.45 -4.11 -4.87
CA ALA A 65 -6.83 -4.45 -4.50
C ALA A 65 -6.94 -4.80 -3.00
N PHE A 66 -6.09 -5.71 -2.53
CA PHE A 66 -6.08 -6.17 -1.14
C PHE A 66 -5.70 -5.06 -0.15
N ARG A 67 -4.70 -4.24 -0.47
CA ARG A 67 -4.23 -3.17 0.42
C ARG A 67 -5.23 -2.03 0.51
N GLN A 68 -5.83 -1.65 -0.62
CA GLN A 68 -6.84 -0.59 -0.65
C GLN A 68 -8.13 -1.02 0.03
N SER A 69 -8.58 -2.26 -0.18
CA SER A 69 -9.76 -2.76 0.54
C SER A 69 -9.51 -2.84 2.05
N LEU A 70 -8.31 -3.20 2.51
CA LEU A 70 -7.94 -3.11 3.94
C LEU A 70 -7.92 -1.68 4.48
N ARG A 71 -7.69 -0.66 3.63
CA ARG A 71 -7.79 0.75 4.04
C ARG A 71 -9.26 1.13 4.22
N ILE A 72 -10.10 0.80 3.24
CA ILE A 72 -11.55 1.03 3.28
C ILE A 72 -12.15 0.39 4.53
N LEU A 73 -11.82 -0.88 4.81
CA LEU A 73 -12.29 -1.61 5.99
C LEU A 73 -11.86 -0.99 7.33
N ARG A 74 -10.76 -0.22 7.35
CA ARG A 74 -10.31 0.51 8.56
C ARG A 74 -10.99 1.85 8.72
N ILE A 75 -11.39 2.47 7.60
CA ILE A 75 -12.03 3.78 7.60
C ILE A 75 -13.52 3.64 7.88
N CYS A 76 -14.20 2.69 7.23
CA CYS A 76 -15.64 2.55 7.33
C CYS A 76 -16.04 1.92 8.67
N SER A 77 -16.91 2.60 9.42
CA SER A 77 -17.48 2.07 10.65
C SER A 77 -18.51 0.97 10.38
N ASP A 78 -19.38 1.18 9.39
CA ASP A 78 -20.41 0.21 9.00
C ASP A 78 -19.87 -0.83 7.97
N PRO A 79 -19.99 -2.14 8.25
CA PRO A 79 -19.59 -3.20 7.32
C PRO A 79 -20.31 -3.16 5.97
N SER A 80 -21.58 -2.71 5.94
CA SER A 80 -22.36 -2.67 4.70
C SER A 80 -21.85 -1.58 3.75
N THR A 81 -21.57 -0.40 4.32
CA THR A 81 -20.92 0.73 3.65
C THR A 81 -19.52 0.34 3.18
N ALA A 82 -18.73 -0.32 4.02
CA ALA A 82 -17.40 -0.81 3.64
C ALA A 82 -17.46 -1.76 2.42
N ARG A 83 -18.49 -2.60 2.34
CA ARG A 83 -18.72 -3.50 1.21
C ARG A 83 -19.06 -2.74 -0.06
N LEU A 84 -19.94 -1.74 0.03
CA LEU A 84 -20.27 -0.85 -1.09
C LEU A 84 -19.02 -0.16 -1.63
N ARG A 85 -18.24 0.50 -0.76
CA ARG A 85 -16.99 1.17 -1.12
C ARG A 85 -15.95 0.24 -1.75
N CYS A 86 -15.87 -1.01 -1.27
CA CYS A 86 -15.00 -2.01 -1.89
C CYS A 86 -15.48 -2.45 -3.28
N ASN A 87 -16.78 -2.46 -3.55
CA ASN A 87 -17.31 -2.73 -4.89
C ASN A 87 -16.99 -1.57 -5.85
N GLU A 88 -17.12 -0.32 -5.40
CA GLU A 88 -16.69 0.86 -6.18
C GLU A 88 -15.20 0.77 -6.53
N LEU A 89 -14.34 0.41 -5.56
CA LEU A 89 -12.93 0.14 -5.80
C LEU A 89 -12.70 -0.96 -6.85
N CYS A 90 -13.51 -2.03 -6.83
CA CYS A 90 -13.43 -3.10 -7.82
C CYS A 90 -13.69 -2.54 -9.22
N ASP A 91 -14.71 -1.70 -9.38
CA ASP A 91 -15.05 -1.08 -10.66
C ASP A 91 -13.94 -0.15 -11.16
N PHE A 92 -13.37 0.68 -10.28
CA PHE A 92 -12.23 1.53 -10.63
C PHE A 92 -11.03 0.72 -11.12
N LEU A 93 -10.70 -0.38 -10.44
CA LEU A 93 -9.60 -1.25 -10.84
C LEU A 93 -9.89 -1.99 -12.15
N VAL A 94 -11.11 -2.48 -12.37
CA VAL A 94 -11.48 -3.12 -13.63
C VAL A 94 -11.37 -2.14 -14.79
N ARG A 95 -11.82 -0.89 -14.63
CA ARG A 95 -11.65 0.18 -15.64
C ARG A 95 -10.18 0.48 -15.95
N ARG A 96 -9.27 0.29 -14.98
CA ARG A 96 -7.81 0.45 -15.15
C ARG A 96 -7.12 -0.79 -15.75
N GLY A 97 -7.89 -1.78 -16.20
CA GLY A 97 -7.40 -2.97 -16.90
C GLY A 97 -7.01 -4.12 -15.98
N PHE A 98 -7.37 -4.09 -14.70
CA PHE A 98 -7.18 -5.26 -13.84
C PHE A 98 -8.21 -6.34 -14.15
N ASN A 99 -7.80 -7.60 -14.03
CA ASN A 99 -8.70 -8.74 -14.17
C ASN A 99 -9.72 -8.79 -13.01
N ARG A 100 -10.93 -9.31 -13.27
CA ARG A 100 -12.00 -9.56 -12.28
C ARG A 100 -11.55 -10.36 -11.04
N LYS A 101 -10.40 -11.03 -11.06
CA LYS A 101 -9.73 -11.60 -9.86
C LYS A 101 -9.47 -10.59 -8.72
N VAL A 102 -9.62 -9.28 -8.98
CA VAL A 102 -9.68 -8.22 -7.95
C VAL A 102 -10.70 -8.54 -6.87
N SER A 103 -11.89 -9.07 -7.22
CA SER A 103 -12.92 -9.44 -6.26
C SER A 103 -12.45 -10.51 -5.26
N CYS A 104 -11.62 -11.46 -5.70
CA CYS A 104 -11.03 -12.47 -4.83
C CYS A 104 -10.08 -11.84 -3.80
N GLN A 105 -9.31 -10.82 -4.20
CA GLN A 105 -8.41 -10.09 -3.28
C GLN A 105 -9.20 -9.26 -2.26
N ILE A 106 -10.31 -8.65 -2.69
CA ILE A 106 -11.22 -7.96 -1.79
C ILE A 106 -11.83 -8.96 -0.79
N ASN A 107 -12.39 -10.08 -1.25
CA ASN A 107 -12.93 -11.09 -0.32
C ASN A 107 -11.87 -11.63 0.64
N ARG A 108 -10.62 -11.77 0.18
CA ARG A 108 -9.49 -12.14 1.04
C ARG A 108 -9.20 -11.08 2.10
N SER A 109 -9.34 -9.78 1.79
CA SER A 109 -9.14 -8.72 2.78
C SER A 109 -10.22 -8.73 3.85
N PHE A 110 -11.50 -8.96 3.48
CA PHE A 110 -12.59 -9.12 4.46
C PHE A 110 -12.27 -10.27 5.42
N LYS A 111 -11.96 -11.46 4.89
CA LYS A 111 -11.55 -12.61 5.72
C LYS A 111 -10.38 -12.26 6.63
N SER A 112 -9.34 -11.63 6.09
CA SER A 112 -8.15 -11.26 6.86
C SER A 112 -8.41 -10.17 7.91
N PHE A 113 -9.38 -9.29 7.70
CA PHE A 113 -9.68 -8.18 8.60
C PHE A 113 -10.45 -8.69 9.81
N TYR A 114 -11.54 -9.42 9.58
CA TYR A 114 -12.38 -9.95 10.66
C TYR A 114 -11.79 -11.18 11.36
N SER A 115 -10.89 -11.93 10.70
CA SER A 115 -10.22 -13.08 11.32
C SER A 115 -9.08 -12.70 12.27
N LYS A 116 -8.62 -11.45 12.30
CA LYS A 116 -7.52 -11.02 13.18
C LYS A 116 -8.02 -10.84 14.61
N SER A 117 -8.15 -11.95 15.34
CA SER A 117 -8.35 -11.98 16.78
C SER A 117 -7.05 -11.78 17.59
N SER A 118 -5.87 -11.80 16.96
CA SER A 118 -4.61 -11.42 17.61
C SER A 118 -3.56 -11.02 16.57
N ILE A 119 -2.94 -9.86 16.77
CA ILE A 119 -1.68 -9.53 16.12
C ILE A 119 -0.63 -10.37 16.85
N PRO A 120 0.08 -11.31 16.21
CA PRO A 120 1.15 -12.01 16.89
C PRO A 120 2.17 -10.97 17.38
N PRO A 121 2.69 -11.10 18.61
CA PRO A 121 3.70 -10.19 19.11
C PRO A 121 4.87 -10.17 18.13
N ASN A 122 5.41 -8.96 17.91
CA ASN A 122 6.53 -8.75 17.01
C ASN A 122 7.74 -9.46 17.62
N VAL A 123 8.03 -10.68 17.17
CA VAL A 123 9.22 -11.42 17.62
C VAL A 123 10.41 -10.71 16.99
N GLU A 124 11.14 -9.96 17.79
CA GLU A 124 12.41 -9.33 17.39
C GLU A 124 13.46 -10.43 17.20
N GLY A 125 13.41 -11.10 16.05
CA GLY A 125 14.49 -12.00 15.64
C GLY A 125 15.76 -11.21 15.34
N GLU A 126 16.91 -11.79 15.64
CA GLU A 126 18.21 -11.22 15.29
C GLU A 126 18.28 -10.97 13.78
N LYS A 127 18.37 -9.69 13.40
CA LYS A 127 18.48 -9.31 11.99
C LYS A 127 19.90 -9.54 11.53
N LEU A 128 20.15 -10.69 10.91
CA LEU A 128 21.38 -10.91 10.15
C LEU A 128 21.60 -9.75 9.17
N LYS A 129 22.86 -9.30 9.00
CA LYS A 129 23.24 -8.26 8.03
C LYS A 129 22.96 -8.77 6.61
N ARG A 130 21.77 -8.46 6.09
CA ARG A 130 21.31 -8.86 4.77
C ARG A 130 21.82 -7.88 3.71
N ILE A 131 22.51 -8.40 2.70
CA ILE A 131 23.02 -7.60 1.58
C ILE A 131 21.95 -7.52 0.49
N TYR A 132 21.75 -6.33 -0.07
CA TYR A 132 20.82 -6.11 -1.16
C TYR A 132 21.54 -5.70 -2.44
N LEU A 133 21.25 -6.41 -3.53
CA LEU A 133 21.57 -5.98 -4.88
C LEU A 133 20.41 -5.15 -5.40
N THR A 134 20.64 -3.84 -5.57
CA THR A 134 19.60 -2.94 -6.08
C THR A 134 19.75 -2.73 -7.58
N VAL A 135 18.72 -3.09 -8.35
CA VAL A 135 18.68 -2.96 -9.81
C VAL A 135 17.43 -2.20 -10.25
N GLN A 136 17.45 -1.60 -11.43
CA GLN A 136 16.24 -0.99 -11.99
C GLN A 136 15.26 -2.07 -12.45
N TYR A 137 13.97 -1.92 -12.18
CA TYR A 137 12.96 -2.86 -12.64
C TYR A 137 12.69 -2.72 -14.14
N HIS A 138 12.61 -3.85 -14.83
CA HIS A 138 12.04 -3.93 -16.18
C HIS A 138 11.25 -5.25 -16.32
N PRO A 139 10.07 -5.26 -16.96
CA PRO A 139 9.24 -6.47 -17.08
C PRO A 139 9.93 -7.63 -17.81
N GLY A 140 10.88 -7.33 -18.70
CA GLY A 140 11.69 -8.32 -19.41
C GLY A 140 12.91 -8.85 -18.63
N LEU A 141 13.10 -8.46 -17.36
CA LEU A 141 14.21 -9.00 -16.56
C LEU A 141 14.01 -10.49 -16.31
N ARG A 142 15.10 -11.24 -16.47
CA ARG A 142 15.18 -12.66 -16.10
C ARG A 142 15.21 -12.80 -14.58
N ASP A 143 15.11 -14.03 -14.10
CA ASP A 143 15.22 -14.33 -12.66
C ASP A 143 16.65 -14.08 -12.14
N ILE A 144 16.89 -12.84 -11.72
CA ILE A 144 18.16 -12.39 -11.12
C ILE A 144 18.43 -13.18 -9.85
N LYS A 145 17.39 -13.44 -9.03
CA LYS A 145 17.56 -14.16 -7.76
C LYS A 145 18.01 -15.61 -8.02
N GLY A 146 17.38 -16.29 -8.96
CA GLY A 146 17.79 -17.63 -9.39
C GLY A 146 19.22 -17.65 -9.94
N THR A 147 19.59 -16.63 -10.71
CA THR A 147 20.96 -16.47 -11.24
C THR A 147 21.99 -16.29 -10.12
N LEU A 148 21.73 -15.40 -9.16
CA LEU A 148 22.59 -15.18 -8.00
C LEU A 148 22.76 -16.46 -7.18
N LYS A 149 21.68 -17.19 -6.94
CA LYS A 149 21.73 -18.46 -6.21
C LYS A 149 22.54 -19.52 -6.95
N LYS A 150 22.40 -19.59 -8.29
CA LYS A 150 23.12 -20.55 -9.14
C LYS A 150 24.64 -20.31 -9.13
N TYR A 151 25.06 -19.06 -9.18
CA TYR A 151 26.48 -18.69 -9.28
C TYR A 151 27.14 -18.33 -7.94
N LEU A 152 26.40 -18.37 -6.82
CA LEU A 152 26.95 -18.18 -5.48
C LEU A 152 28.16 -19.10 -5.19
N PRO A 153 28.15 -20.40 -5.55
CA PRO A 153 29.30 -21.27 -5.32
C PRO A 153 30.57 -20.80 -6.04
N LEU A 154 30.44 -20.16 -7.21
CA LEU A 154 31.59 -19.60 -7.93
C LEU A 154 32.19 -18.40 -7.19
N LEU A 155 31.36 -17.56 -6.59
CA LEU A 155 31.84 -16.45 -5.75
C LEU A 155 32.62 -17.00 -4.54
N HIS A 156 32.12 -18.07 -3.94
CA HIS A 156 32.73 -18.72 -2.77
C HIS A 156 34.04 -19.46 -3.05
N LEU A 157 34.47 -19.59 -4.31
CA LEU A 157 35.81 -20.08 -4.66
C LEU A 157 36.91 -19.17 -4.08
N SER A 158 36.63 -17.89 -3.90
CA SER A 158 37.52 -16.97 -3.19
C SER A 158 37.11 -16.83 -1.72
N SER A 159 38.08 -17.02 -0.81
CA SER A 159 37.86 -16.86 0.63
C SER A 159 37.31 -15.47 0.98
N ARG A 160 37.87 -14.43 0.36
CA ARG A 160 37.45 -13.03 0.51
C ARG A 160 35.96 -12.81 0.16
N MET A 161 35.47 -13.38 -0.94
CA MET A 161 34.05 -13.19 -1.31
C MET A 161 33.11 -14.06 -0.47
N ARG A 162 33.58 -15.23 0.00
CA ARG A 162 32.81 -16.05 0.94
C ARG A 162 32.58 -15.34 2.27
N GLU A 163 33.58 -14.61 2.76
CA GLU A 163 33.45 -13.77 3.97
C GLU A 163 32.58 -12.53 3.71
N ALA A 164 32.75 -11.88 2.56
CA ALA A 164 32.00 -10.65 2.23
C ALA A 164 30.51 -10.92 1.92
N VAL A 165 30.20 -12.05 1.29
CA VAL A 165 28.85 -12.43 0.83
C VAL A 165 28.58 -13.89 1.21
N PRO A 166 28.29 -14.17 2.50
CA PRO A 166 28.04 -15.53 2.97
C PRO A 166 26.78 -16.14 2.37
N GLU A 167 25.74 -15.32 2.18
CA GLU A 167 24.49 -15.69 1.50
C GLU A 167 24.30 -14.88 0.21
N HIS A 168 23.53 -15.41 -0.74
CA HIS A 168 23.15 -14.64 -1.93
C HIS A 168 22.49 -13.31 -1.53
N PRO A 169 22.85 -12.19 -2.18
CA PRO A 169 22.20 -10.93 -1.90
C PRO A 169 20.74 -10.99 -2.33
N ASP A 170 19.87 -10.37 -1.54
CA ASP A 170 18.48 -10.19 -1.91
C ASP A 170 18.38 -9.15 -3.03
N VAL A 171 17.46 -9.36 -3.96
CA VAL A 171 17.26 -8.43 -5.08
C VAL A 171 16.19 -7.42 -4.71
N SER A 172 16.56 -6.14 -4.74
CA SER A 172 15.63 -5.02 -4.64
C SER A 172 15.53 -4.29 -5.96
N PHE A 173 14.35 -3.75 -6.25
CA PHE A 173 14.06 -3.07 -7.50
C PHE A 173 13.84 -1.58 -7.26
N ARG A 174 14.53 -0.73 -8.03
CA ARG A 174 14.25 0.71 -8.14
C ARG A 174 13.34 0.97 -9.33
N GLN A 175 12.50 2.00 -9.22
CA GLN A 175 11.73 2.52 -10.34
C GLN A 175 12.69 3.22 -11.32
N PRO A 176 12.54 3.04 -12.65
CA PRO A 176 13.28 3.82 -13.64
C PRO A 176 12.89 5.31 -13.57
N SER A 177 13.71 6.18 -14.17
CA SER A 177 13.36 7.60 -14.29
C SER A 177 12.12 7.78 -15.17
N ASP A 178 11.13 8.50 -14.65
CA ASP A 178 9.96 8.90 -15.42
C ASP A 178 10.30 10.11 -16.32
N LEU A 179 9.52 10.36 -17.37
CA LEU A 179 9.67 11.52 -18.27
C LEU A 179 9.67 12.88 -17.56
N LYS A 180 9.17 12.96 -16.33
CA LYS A 180 9.20 14.17 -15.50
C LYS A 180 10.58 14.46 -14.89
N ASN A 181 11.45 13.46 -14.83
CA ASN A 181 12.77 13.51 -14.20
C ASN A 181 13.90 13.31 -15.22
N LEU A 182 13.61 13.52 -16.51
CA LEU A 182 14.56 13.46 -17.63
C LEU A 182 15.16 14.84 -17.88
#